data_AF-A0A2S9FN70-F1
#
_entry.id   AF-A0A2S9FN70-F1
#
_cell.length_a   1.000
_cell.length_b   1.000
_cell.length_c   1.000
_cell.angle_alpha   90.00
_cell.angle_beta   90.00
_cell.angle_gamma   90.00
#
_symmetry.space_group_name_H-M   'P 1'
#
loop_
_entity.id
_entity.type
_entity.pdbx_description
1 polymer ?
#
loop_
_entity_poly.entity_id
_entity_poly.type
_entity_poly.pdbx_seq_one_letter_code
_entity_poly.pdbx_strand_id
1 'polypeptide(L)'
;MNVLSAMAASVIPPALCEKPTDRLKDTPFSLTTTATPWDSDLKRAAVSNFGFGGNNAHLIVQNHVPPTRSATRRPAPVDDVVICGMGAVTGDTRDAASFRRRALGPTASPTPLNTVELDLVGLGFPPNELA
;
A
#
# COMPACT_ATOMS: atom_id res chain seq x y z
N MET A 1 17.49 -2.56 -7.74
CA MET A 1 18.09 -1.23 -7.94
C MET A 1 17.77 -0.37 -6.73
N ASN A 2 18.77 0.17 -6.03
CA ASN A 2 18.57 1.04 -4.87
C ASN A 2 18.68 2.52 -5.29
N VAL A 3 17.57 3.26 -5.21
CA VAL A 3 17.51 4.69 -5.57
C VAL A 3 18.49 5.53 -4.75
N LEU A 4 18.64 5.25 -3.45
CA LEU A 4 19.51 6.03 -2.57
C LEU A 4 20.98 5.86 -2.96
N SER A 5 21.40 4.63 -3.29
CA SER A 5 22.75 4.36 -3.79
C SER A 5 23.02 5.05 -5.12
N ALA A 6 22.04 5.06 -6.05
CA ALA A 6 22.15 5.76 -7.33
C ALA A 6 22.32 7.28 -7.14
N MET A 7 21.55 7.88 -6.22
CA MET A 7 21.68 9.30 -5.88
C MET A 7 23.04 9.64 -5.27
N ALA A 8 23.52 8.80 -4.34
CA ALA A 8 24.82 9.00 -3.69
C ALA A 8 25.99 8.89 -4.68
N ALA A 9 25.92 7.94 -5.61
CA ALA A 9 26.92 7.76 -6.66
C ALA A 9 26.79 8.76 -7.82
N SER A 10 25.69 9.52 -7.89
CA SER A 10 25.33 10.37 -9.04
C SER A 10 25.32 9.60 -10.38
N VAL A 11 24.86 8.36 -10.35
CA VAL A 11 24.77 7.50 -11.53
C VAL A 11 23.46 6.73 -11.48
N ILE A 12 22.70 6.76 -12.58
CA ILE A 12 21.55 5.88 -12.80
C ILE A 12 22.11 4.53 -13.29
N PRO A 13 22.00 3.44 -12.51
CA PRO A 13 22.50 2.14 -12.93
C PRO A 13 21.69 1.58 -14.11
N PRO A 14 22.31 0.75 -14.95
CA PRO A 14 21.65 0.15 -16.09
C PRO A 14 20.58 -0.85 -15.65
N ALA A 15 19.44 -0.83 -16.34
CA ALA A 15 18.47 -1.90 -16.30
C ALA A 15 18.87 -3.00 -17.30
N LEU A 16 18.90 -4.25 -16.83
CA LEU A 16 19.12 -5.40 -17.70
C LEU A 16 17.87 -5.63 -18.56
N CYS A 17 17.92 -5.21 -19.82
CA CYS A 17 16.83 -5.36 -20.77
C CYS A 17 17.38 -5.45 -22.19
N GLU A 18 17.17 -6.59 -22.85
CA GLU A 18 17.62 -6.80 -24.24
C GLU A 18 16.63 -6.22 -25.25
N LYS A 19 15.33 -6.36 -24.98
CA LYS A 19 14.25 -5.94 -25.89
C LYS A 19 13.21 -5.10 -25.15
N PRO A 20 13.37 -3.76 -25.12
CA PRO A 20 12.39 -2.86 -24.53
C PRO A 20 11.04 -2.95 -25.25
N THR A 21 9.95 -2.67 -24.53
CA THR A 21 8.63 -2.53 -25.15
C THR A 21 8.53 -1.24 -25.96
N ASP A 22 7.85 -1.29 -27.10
CA ASP A 22 7.58 -0.11 -27.92
C ASP A 22 6.64 0.90 -27.24
N ARG A 23 5.95 0.50 -26.16
CA ARG A 23 5.01 1.36 -25.42
C ARG A 23 5.64 2.59 -24.78
N LEU A 24 6.97 2.65 -24.65
CA LEU A 24 7.67 3.81 -24.11
C LEU A 24 7.90 4.92 -25.15
N LYS A 25 7.81 4.62 -26.46
CA LYS A 25 8.20 5.54 -27.54
C LYS A 25 7.46 6.88 -27.51
N ASP A 26 6.18 6.84 -27.14
CA ASP A 26 5.31 8.02 -27.11
C ASP A 26 5.13 8.58 -25.69
N THR A 27 6.06 8.28 -24.78
CA THR A 27 6.01 8.69 -23.37
C THR A 27 7.21 9.57 -23.01
N PRO A 28 7.15 10.34 -21.92
CA PRO A 28 8.32 11.09 -21.44
C PRO A 28 9.40 10.20 -20.80
N PHE A 29 9.21 8.88 -20.76
CA PHE A 29 10.11 7.94 -20.11
C PHE A 29 11.07 7.30 -21.12
N SER A 30 12.34 7.20 -20.72
CA SER A 30 13.37 6.44 -21.44
C SER A 30 13.90 5.32 -20.56
N LEU A 31 14.26 4.20 -21.18
CA LEU A 31 14.88 3.08 -20.48
C LEU A 31 16.41 3.24 -20.49
N THR A 32 17.02 3.31 -19.30
CA THR A 32 18.46 3.38 -19.13
C THR A 32 19.07 1.97 -19.14
N THR A 33 19.71 1.57 -20.24
CA THR A 33 20.38 0.26 -20.38
C THR A 33 21.91 0.32 -20.16
N THR A 34 22.46 1.53 -20.03
CA THR A 34 23.88 1.78 -19.72
C THR A 34 23.99 2.66 -18.48
N ALA A 35 25.09 2.56 -17.74
CA ALA A 35 25.32 3.43 -16.59
C ALA A 35 25.35 4.91 -17.06
N THR A 36 24.39 5.70 -16.58
CA THR A 36 24.18 7.07 -17.07
C THR A 36 24.45 8.08 -15.94
N PRO A 37 25.28 9.11 -16.16
CA PRO A 37 25.49 10.19 -15.20
C PRO A 37 24.17 10.84 -14.79
N TRP A 38 24.01 11.08 -13.49
CA TRP A 38 22.86 11.80 -12.95
C TRP A 38 23.27 13.23 -12.61
N ASP A 39 23.46 14.05 -13.64
CA ASP A 39 24.01 15.40 -13.52
C ASP A 39 22.93 16.41 -13.08
N SER A 40 22.58 16.34 -11.80
CA SER A 40 21.68 17.30 -11.14
C SER A 40 22.06 17.45 -9.67
N ASP A 41 22.05 18.69 -9.20
CA ASP A 41 22.16 19.02 -7.76
C ASP A 41 20.92 18.53 -6.99
N LEU A 42 19.77 18.46 -7.67
CA LEU A 42 18.49 18.01 -7.13
C LEU A 42 18.01 16.76 -7.87
N LYS A 43 18.31 15.60 -7.30
CA LYS A 43 17.97 14.29 -7.85
C LYS A 43 16.65 13.84 -7.24
N ARG A 44 15.65 13.60 -8.08
CA ARG A 44 14.33 13.08 -7.68
C ARG A 44 14.02 11.78 -8.40
N ALA A 45 13.52 10.80 -7.67
CA ALA A 45 13.07 9.53 -8.23
C ALA A 45 11.70 9.16 -7.68
N ALA A 46 10.96 8.39 -8.47
CA ALA A 46 9.76 7.72 -8.03
C ALA A 46 10.05 6.22 -7.83
N VAL A 47 9.47 5.62 -6.79
CA VAL A 47 9.45 4.18 -6.55
C VAL A 47 7.99 3.73 -6.46
N SER A 48 7.58 2.88 -7.39
CA SER A 48 6.23 2.31 -7.42
C SER A 48 6.27 0.83 -7.06
N ASN A 49 5.28 0.38 -6.28
CA ASN A 49 5.07 -1.02 -5.95
C ASN A 49 3.59 -1.39 -6.13
N PHE A 50 3.33 -2.45 -6.89
CA PHE A 50 1.99 -2.96 -7.19
C PHE A 50 1.88 -4.41 -6.72
N GLY A 51 1.24 -4.63 -5.57
CA GLY A 51 1.08 -5.93 -4.95
C GLY A 51 -0.17 -6.66 -5.42
N PHE A 52 -0.13 -8.00 -5.37
CA PHE A 52 -1.32 -8.82 -5.58
C PHE A 52 -2.44 -8.45 -4.60
N GLY A 53 -3.68 -8.46 -5.06
CA GLY A 53 -4.84 -8.03 -4.27
C GLY A 53 -5.03 -6.50 -4.16
N GLY A 54 -4.35 -5.71 -5.01
CA GLY A 54 -4.59 -4.26 -5.12
C GLY A 54 -3.82 -3.38 -4.12
N ASN A 55 -2.85 -3.93 -3.40
CA ASN A 55 -2.01 -3.18 -2.46
C ASN A 55 -0.94 -2.38 -3.21
N ASN A 56 -1.20 -1.09 -3.39
CA ASN A 56 -0.34 -0.21 -4.19
C ASN A 56 0.36 0.84 -3.31
N ALA A 57 1.60 1.16 -3.64
CA ALA A 57 2.35 2.23 -3.01
C ALA A 57 3.18 3.00 -4.03
N HIS A 58 3.31 4.32 -3.83
CA HIS A 58 4.12 5.20 -4.66
C HIS A 58 4.88 6.19 -3.78
N LEU A 59 6.20 6.23 -3.92
CA LEU A 59 7.09 7.07 -3.14
C LEU A 59 7.87 8.01 -4.05
N ILE A 60 7.89 9.30 -3.72
CA ILE A 60 8.82 10.27 -4.32
C ILE A 60 9.97 10.49 -3.36
N VAL A 61 11.19 10.29 -3.84
CA VAL A 61 12.44 10.42 -3.08
C VAL A 61 13.27 11.53 -3.68
N GLN A 62 13.91 12.33 -2.82
CA GLN A 62 14.88 13.35 -3.23
C GLN A 62 16.19 13.10 -2.50
N ASN A 63 17.33 13.40 -3.14
CA ASN A 63 18.60 13.48 -2.43
C ASN A 63 18.51 14.50 -1.29
N HIS A 64 19.24 14.22 -0.20
CA HIS A 64 19.24 15.12 0.95
C HIS A 64 19.86 16.46 0.56
N VAL A 65 19.12 17.53 0.83
CA VAL A 65 19.61 18.91 0.80
C VAL A 65 19.41 19.45 2.21
N PRO A 66 20.46 19.97 2.87
CA PRO A 66 20.34 20.53 4.21
C PRO A 66 19.20 21.57 4.24
N PRO A 67 18.23 21.43 5.14
CA PRO A 67 17.10 22.34 5.19
C PRO A 67 17.58 23.73 5.62
N THR A 68 17.22 24.76 4.87
CA THR A 68 17.38 26.16 5.29
C THR A 68 16.43 26.54 6.43
N ARG A 69 15.34 25.79 6.62
CA ARG A 69 14.43 25.92 7.77
C ARG A 69 13.84 24.56 8.13
N SER A 70 13.90 24.17 9.40
CA SER A 70 13.21 22.97 9.89
C SER A 70 11.70 23.17 9.71
N ALA A 71 11.07 22.36 8.85
CA ALA A 71 9.63 22.32 8.77
C ALA A 71 9.12 21.58 10.02
N THR A 72 8.54 22.32 10.97
CA THR A 72 7.79 21.70 12.06
C THR A 72 6.60 20.97 11.45
N ARG A 73 6.64 19.63 11.46
CA ARG A 73 5.49 18.81 11.08
C ARG A 73 4.38 19.11 12.06
N ARG A 74 3.39 19.89 11.65
CA ARG A 74 2.16 20.06 12.43
C ARG A 74 1.52 18.67 12.53
N PRO A 75 1.26 18.14 13.74
CA PRO A 75 0.46 16.94 13.87
C PRO A 75 -0.83 17.15 13.08
N ALA A 76 -1.25 16.15 12.32
CA ALA A 76 -2.59 16.19 11.77
C ALA A 76 -3.57 16.36 12.96
N PRO A 77 -4.64 17.16 12.82
CA PRO A 77 -5.72 17.14 13.79
C PRO A 77 -6.15 15.69 13.98
N VAL A 78 -6.11 15.22 15.21
CA VAL A 78 -6.71 13.94 15.58
C VAL A 78 -8.14 14.27 16.00
N ASP A 79 -9.05 14.17 15.05
CA ASP A 79 -10.49 14.18 15.36
C ASP A 79 -10.86 12.87 16.06
N ASP A 80 -11.99 12.87 16.79
CA ASP A 80 -12.52 11.66 17.39
C ASP A 80 -12.83 10.61 16.31
N VAL A 81 -12.39 9.37 16.54
CA VAL A 81 -12.71 8.24 15.64
C VAL A 81 -14.12 7.75 15.92
N VAL A 82 -15.02 7.87 14.94
CA VAL A 82 -16.38 7.33 15.01
C VAL A 82 -16.42 5.95 14.34
N ILE A 83 -16.90 4.93 15.07
CA ILE A 83 -17.09 3.58 14.53
C ILE A 83 -18.43 3.54 13.79
N CYS A 84 -18.39 3.62 12.45
CA CYS A 84 -19.60 3.60 11.60
C CYS A 84 -20.11 2.20 11.27
N GLY A 85 -19.33 1.15 11.53
CA GLY A 85 -19.71 -0.23 11.25
C GLY A 85 -18.82 -1.23 11.96
N MET A 86 -19.41 -2.36 12.37
CA MET A 86 -18.70 -3.48 12.96
C MET A 86 -19.33 -4.79 12.47
N GLY A 87 -18.48 -5.74 12.09
CA GLY A 87 -18.85 -7.13 11.86
C GLY A 87 -18.06 -8.02 12.83
N ALA A 88 -18.72 -9.01 13.41
CA ALA A 88 -18.09 -9.96 14.32
C ALA A 88 -18.71 -11.35 14.15
N VAL A 89 -17.87 -12.37 14.10
CA VAL A 89 -18.26 -13.78 14.13
C VAL A 89 -17.43 -14.43 15.23
N THR A 90 -18.07 -14.86 16.33
CA THR A 90 -17.37 -15.42 17.50
C THR A 90 -18.20 -16.50 18.17
N GLY A 91 -17.60 -17.64 18.51
CA GLY A 91 -18.33 -18.72 19.19
C GLY A 91 -19.57 -19.15 18.40
N ASP A 92 -20.77 -18.98 18.97
CA ASP A 92 -22.10 -19.19 18.36
C ASP A 92 -22.74 -17.94 17.73
N THR A 93 -22.04 -16.81 17.72
CA THR A 93 -22.56 -15.53 17.21
C THR A 93 -22.13 -15.33 15.76
N ARG A 94 -23.11 -15.03 14.89
CA ARG A 94 -22.92 -14.88 13.44
C ARG A 94 -23.03 -13.44 12.95
N ASP A 95 -23.32 -12.51 13.85
CA ASP A 95 -23.49 -11.09 13.54
C ASP A 95 -23.14 -10.22 14.75
N ALA A 96 -22.92 -8.93 14.49
CA ALA A 96 -22.52 -7.97 15.53
C ALA A 96 -23.58 -7.75 16.61
N ALA A 97 -24.88 -7.88 16.30
CA ALA A 97 -25.95 -7.70 17.28
C ALA A 97 -26.04 -8.89 18.25
N SER A 98 -25.91 -10.11 17.73
CA SER A 98 -25.84 -11.35 18.48
C SER A 98 -24.57 -11.38 19.34
N PHE A 99 -23.43 -10.96 18.79
CA PHE A 99 -22.21 -10.74 19.56
C PHE A 99 -22.42 -9.75 20.70
N ARG A 100 -22.99 -8.57 20.42
CA ARG A 100 -23.26 -7.55 21.44
C ARG A 100 -24.16 -8.06 22.56
N ARG A 101 -25.26 -8.75 22.23
CA ARG A 101 -26.15 -9.36 23.22
C ARG A 101 -25.42 -10.36 24.10
N ARG A 102 -24.46 -11.11 23.55
CA ARG A 102 -23.70 -12.10 24.31
C ARG A 102 -22.61 -11.46 25.17
N ALA A 103 -21.87 -10.50 24.62
CA ALA A 103 -20.77 -9.84 25.31
C ALA A 103 -21.24 -8.93 26.45
N LEU A 104 -22.40 -8.28 26.29
CA LEU A 104 -22.97 -7.35 27.28
C LEU A 104 -24.15 -7.93 28.06
N GLY A 105 -24.57 -9.15 27.74
CA GLY A 105 -25.66 -9.85 28.40
C GLY A 105 -25.20 -10.74 29.56
N PRO A 106 -26.13 -11.46 30.20
CA PRO A 106 -25.81 -12.40 31.27
C PRO A 106 -24.87 -13.50 30.79
N THR A 107 -24.02 -13.98 31.69
CA THR A 107 -23.11 -15.10 31.42
C THR A 107 -23.90 -16.33 30.97
N ALA A 108 -23.46 -16.94 29.89
CA ALA A 108 -24.04 -18.19 29.38
C ALA A 108 -22.94 -19.11 28.84
N SER A 109 -23.24 -20.41 28.78
CA SER A 109 -22.32 -21.44 28.26
C SER A 109 -22.16 -21.31 26.73
N PRO A 110 -20.93 -21.28 26.18
CA PRO A 110 -20.71 -21.17 24.74
C PRO A 110 -21.29 -22.38 23.99
N THR A 111 -21.98 -22.16 22.87
CA THR A 111 -22.34 -23.24 21.95
C THR A 111 -21.30 -23.31 20.82
N PRO A 112 -20.77 -24.50 20.47
CA PRO A 112 -19.87 -24.63 19.33
C PRO A 112 -20.57 -24.31 17.99
N LEU A 113 -19.92 -23.52 17.12
CA LEU A 113 -20.28 -23.49 15.69
C LEU A 113 -19.61 -24.66 14.98
N ASN A 114 -20.41 -25.56 14.44
CA ASN A 114 -19.94 -26.66 13.59
C ASN A 114 -19.77 -26.26 12.12
N THR A 115 -20.33 -25.12 11.71
CA THR A 115 -20.30 -24.63 10.33
C THR A 115 -20.29 -23.10 10.33
N VAL A 116 -19.39 -22.54 9.52
CA VAL A 116 -19.33 -21.11 9.23
C VAL A 116 -19.64 -20.94 7.74
N GLU A 117 -20.74 -20.24 7.44
CA GLU A 117 -21.06 -19.83 6.07
C GLU A 117 -20.63 -18.39 5.90
N LEU A 118 -19.78 -18.15 4.90
CA LEU A 118 -19.37 -16.82 4.49
C LEU A 118 -19.99 -16.58 3.11
N ASP A 119 -20.90 -15.63 3.02
CA ASP A 119 -21.39 -15.19 1.72
C ASP A 119 -20.26 -14.45 1.00
N LEU A 120 -19.77 -15.05 -0.09
CA LEU A 120 -18.71 -14.47 -0.92
C LEU A 120 -19.28 -13.48 -1.94
N VAL A 121 -20.61 -13.40 -2.08
CA VAL A 121 -21.26 -12.49 -3.03
C VAL A 121 -20.99 -11.05 -2.61
N GLY A 122 -20.26 -10.32 -3.46
CA GLY A 122 -19.89 -8.92 -3.22
C GLY A 122 -18.56 -8.71 -2.48
N LEU A 123 -17.89 -9.79 -2.05
CA LEU A 123 -16.49 -9.69 -1.64
C LEU A 123 -15.61 -9.58 -2.89
N GLY A 124 -14.64 -8.66 -2.88
CA GLY A 124 -13.66 -8.50 -3.96
C GLY A 124 -12.66 -9.65 -4.08
N PHE A 125 -13.07 -10.88 -3.75
CA PHE A 125 -12.24 -12.08 -3.76
C PHE A 125 -12.94 -13.26 -4.47
N PRO A 126 -12.34 -13.83 -5.52
CA PRO A 126 -11.13 -13.36 -6.18
C PRO A 126 -11.35 -11.96 -6.80
N PRO A 127 -10.29 -11.16 -7.03
CA PRO A 127 -10.46 -9.83 -7.58
C PRO A 127 -11.01 -9.91 -9.01
N ASN A 128 -12.32 -9.68 -9.15
CA ASN A 128 -13.01 -9.74 -10.44
C ASN A 128 -12.56 -8.63 -11.41
N GLU A 129 -11.84 -7.63 -10.90
CA GLU A 129 -11.30 -6.49 -11.66
C GLU A 129 -9.99 -6.82 -12.40
N LEU A 130 -9.47 -8.04 -12.28
CA LEU A 130 -8.21 -8.49 -12.90
C LEU A 130 -8.40 -9.49 -14.07
N ALA A 131 -9.65 -9.76 -14.49
CA ALA A 131 -9.98 -10.67 -15.59
C ALA A 131 -10.20 -9.93 -16.92
#